data_AF-A0A922DR87-F1
#
_entry.id   AF-A0A922DR87-F1
#
_cell.length_a   1.000
_cell.length_b   1.000
_cell.length_c   1.000
_cell.angle_alpha   90.00
_cell.angle_beta   90.00
_cell.angle_gamma   90.00
#
_symmetry.space_group_name_H-M   'P 1'
#
loop_
_entity.id
_entity.type
_entity.pdbx_description
1 polymer ?
#
loop_
_entity_poly.entity_id
_entity_poly.type
_entity_poly.pdbx_seq_one_letter_code
_entity_poly.pdbx_strand_id
1 'polypeptide(L)'
;MAELEKKLNKLEVYCHNLKSGLEECSTNSHYQIGKSHSNRLVNHLGYLSVNDKVIEHFLVSVSEARSSVRLLCRALTMQLRQMGNKVYERISILLQPYDIKVSLSKNPRSLIFYLEALLNQAFYEDFESAGFQKNSSNQILNLIDRCEANFESFTLLQELTWEEVLNKGTRHFSEDFSRFCDRKMSEIVAMLGWNRAWPEPLLQAFFVASKSVWLVHLLATSVHPSLPIFRVDKGAGFDGVYMEDMGGDKMRTLMPSVVRIMVAPGFYVYGSISSMVKCKVLCRYCNSNNINNQ
;
A
#
# COMPACT_ATOMS: atom_id res chain seq x y z
N MET A 1 46.82 -17.59 -1.56
CA MET A 1 47.13 -16.54 -2.56
C MET A 1 46.85 -17.05 -3.97
N ALA A 2 47.60 -18.03 -4.49
CA ALA A 2 47.45 -18.54 -5.86
C ALA A 2 46.06 -19.13 -6.23
N GLU A 3 45.35 -19.74 -5.29
CA GLU A 3 44.00 -20.27 -5.56
C GLU A 3 42.94 -19.17 -5.71
N LEU A 4 43.12 -18.04 -5.01
CA LEU A 4 42.21 -16.90 -5.07
C LEU A 4 42.39 -16.16 -6.40
N GLU A 5 43.63 -15.96 -6.86
CA GLU A 5 43.92 -15.40 -8.18
C GLU A 5 43.35 -16.29 -9.30
N LYS A 6 43.44 -17.61 -9.16
CA LYS A 6 42.86 -18.54 -10.12
C LYS A 6 41.33 -18.46 -10.18
N LYS A 7 40.66 -18.21 -9.05
CA LYS A 7 39.21 -18.00 -9.00
C LYS A 7 38.82 -16.61 -9.55
N LEU A 8 39.62 -15.59 -9.29
CA LEU A 8 39.41 -14.24 -9.82
C LEU A 8 39.55 -14.21 -11.34
N ASN A 9 40.60 -14.81 -11.90
CA ASN A 9 40.80 -14.89 -13.35
C ASN A 9 39.67 -15.67 -14.04
N LYS A 10 39.15 -16.73 -13.41
CA LYS A 10 37.98 -17.45 -13.93
C LYS A 10 36.72 -16.59 -13.95
N LEU A 11 36.53 -15.75 -12.92
CA LEU A 11 35.38 -14.85 -12.84
C LEU A 11 35.49 -13.73 -13.87
N GLU A 12 36.68 -13.16 -14.07
CA GLU A 12 36.91 -12.14 -15.11
C GLU A 12 36.64 -12.67 -16.52
N VAL A 13 37.12 -13.88 -16.83
CA VAL A 13 36.83 -14.54 -18.11
C VAL A 13 35.33 -14.80 -18.26
N TYR A 14 34.64 -15.22 -17.20
CA TYR A 14 33.20 -15.44 -17.24
C TYR A 14 32.41 -14.14 -17.45
N CYS A 15 32.77 -13.06 -16.77
CA CYS A 15 32.20 -11.73 -16.99
C CYS A 15 32.45 -11.22 -18.41
N HIS A 16 33.64 -11.48 -18.97
CA HIS A 16 33.97 -11.09 -20.33
C HIS A 16 33.19 -11.89 -21.39
N ASN A 17 32.97 -13.18 -21.14
CA ASN A 17 32.14 -14.05 -21.98
C ASN A 17 30.66 -13.67 -21.92
N LEU A 18 30.14 -13.33 -20.74
CA LEU A 18 28.80 -12.80 -20.59
C LEU A 18 28.62 -11.47 -21.32
N LYS A 19 29.61 -10.57 -21.20
CA LYS A 19 29.59 -9.27 -21.88
C LYS A 19 29.62 -9.41 -23.40
N SER A 20 30.51 -10.27 -23.92
CA SER A 20 30.59 -10.54 -25.37
C SER A 20 29.31 -11.21 -25.89
N GLY A 21 28.75 -12.17 -25.16
CA GLY A 21 27.44 -12.75 -25.50
C GLY A 21 26.29 -11.74 -25.50
N LEU A 22 26.33 -10.73 -24.61
CA LEU A 22 25.36 -9.64 -24.60
C LEU A 22 25.50 -8.72 -25.84
N GLU A 23 26.74 -8.44 -26.25
CA GLU A 23 27.03 -7.62 -27.43
C GLU A 23 26.68 -8.35 -28.75
N GLU A 24 26.84 -9.68 -28.79
CA GLU A 24 26.47 -10.54 -29.93
C GLU A 24 24.95 -10.66 -30.09
N CYS A 25 24.20 -10.72 -28.98
CA CYS A 25 22.73 -10.62 -28.98
C CYS A 25 22.23 -9.24 -29.44
N SER A 26 22.99 -8.17 -29.16
CA SER A 26 22.64 -6.79 -29.57
C SER A 26 22.86 -6.56 -31.07
N THR A 27 23.92 -7.15 -31.63
CA THR A 27 24.32 -6.97 -33.04
C THR A 27 23.51 -7.81 -34.03
N ASN A 28 22.97 -8.96 -33.60
CA ASN A 28 22.16 -9.84 -34.46
C ASN A 28 20.72 -9.34 -34.75
N SER A 29 20.32 -8.16 -34.25
CA SER A 29 19.05 -7.50 -34.65
C SER A 29 19.16 -6.65 -35.92
N HIS A 30 20.02 -7.05 -36.86
CA HIS A 30 20.18 -6.37 -38.16
C HIS A 30 19.14 -6.81 -39.18
N TYR A 31 17.89 -6.38 -39.00
CA TYR A 31 17.02 -6.08 -40.13
C TYR A 31 16.31 -4.74 -39.87
N GLN A 32 16.85 -3.73 -40.57
CA GLN A 32 16.30 -2.39 -40.83
C GLN A 32 15.94 -1.54 -39.61
N ILE A 33 16.67 -0.45 -39.38
CA ILE A 33 16.12 0.87 -38.97
C ILE A 33 17.29 1.87 -38.89
N GLY A 34 17.28 2.84 -39.82
CA GLY A 34 18.12 4.02 -39.71
C GLY A 34 17.62 4.98 -38.62
N LYS A 35 18.55 5.73 -38.01
CA LYS A 35 18.31 6.97 -37.24
C LYS A 35 17.47 6.88 -35.93
N SER A 36 17.71 5.89 -35.05
CA SER A 36 16.95 5.82 -33.77
C SER A 36 17.75 5.67 -32.47
N HIS A 37 19.09 5.72 -32.50
CA HIS A 37 19.88 5.56 -31.27
C HIS A 37 19.90 6.79 -30.34
N SER A 38 19.68 8.01 -30.86
CA SER A 38 19.54 9.20 -30.01
C SER A 38 18.18 9.24 -29.28
N ASN A 39 17.12 8.69 -29.87
CA ASN A 39 15.79 8.70 -29.26
C ASN A 39 15.63 7.67 -28.14
N ARG A 40 16.40 6.56 -28.11
CA ARG A 40 16.26 5.56 -27.04
C ARG A 40 16.87 6.01 -25.71
N LEU A 41 18.00 6.72 -25.73
CA LEU A 41 18.59 7.29 -24.51
C LEU A 41 17.73 8.45 -23.97
N VAL A 42 17.18 9.29 -24.87
CA VAL A 42 16.26 10.38 -24.49
C VAL A 42 14.92 9.82 -23.99
N ASN A 43 14.38 8.76 -24.59
CA ASN A 43 13.18 8.08 -24.09
C ASN A 43 13.43 7.36 -22.78
N HIS A 44 14.61 6.78 -22.55
CA HIS A 44 14.92 6.13 -21.28
C HIS A 44 15.14 7.16 -20.15
N LEU A 45 15.79 8.30 -20.43
CA LEU A 45 15.89 9.42 -19.48
C LEU A 45 14.53 10.10 -19.25
N GLY A 46 13.70 10.24 -20.29
CA GLY A 46 12.34 10.75 -20.19
C GLY A 46 11.43 9.82 -19.38
N TYR A 47 11.51 8.51 -19.61
CA TYR A 47 10.77 7.49 -18.86
C TYR A 47 11.20 7.44 -17.39
N LEU A 48 12.50 7.56 -17.11
CA LEU A 48 13.01 7.69 -15.74
C LEU A 48 12.49 8.96 -15.06
N SER A 49 12.51 10.10 -15.75
CA SER A 49 12.01 11.38 -15.22
C SER A 49 10.49 11.41 -15.00
N VAL A 50 9.71 10.73 -15.86
CA VAL A 50 8.25 10.57 -15.69
C VAL A 50 7.95 9.64 -14.51
N ASN A 51 8.68 8.54 -14.37
CA ASN A 51 8.55 7.66 -13.22
C ASN A 51 8.84 8.40 -11.92
N ASP A 52 9.87 9.23 -11.86
CA ASP A 52 10.20 9.99 -10.65
C ASP A 52 9.03 10.90 -10.19
N LYS A 53 8.34 11.57 -11.13
CA LYS A 53 7.12 12.35 -10.80
C LYS A 53 5.98 11.47 -10.29
N VAL A 54 5.77 10.31 -10.92
CA VAL A 54 4.77 9.34 -10.46
C VAL A 54 5.10 8.84 -9.05
N ILE A 55 6.38 8.61 -8.75
CA ILE A 55 6.85 8.22 -7.41
C ILE A 55 6.58 9.34 -6.39
N GLU A 56 6.83 10.60 -6.72
CA GLU A 56 6.52 11.73 -5.82
C GLU A 56 5.03 11.79 -5.51
N HIS A 57 4.17 11.71 -6.54
CA HIS A 57 2.73 11.63 -6.36
C HIS A 57 2.34 10.42 -5.51
N PHE A 58 2.96 9.27 -5.72
CA PHE A 58 2.69 8.05 -4.97
C PHE A 58 2.96 8.24 -3.47
N LEU A 59 4.11 8.80 -3.10
CA LEU A 59 4.47 9.03 -1.70
C LEU A 59 3.48 9.99 -1.02
N VAL A 60 3.06 11.05 -1.72
CA VAL A 60 2.03 11.98 -1.22
C VAL A 60 0.70 11.27 -1.06
N SER A 61 0.22 10.56 -2.08
CA SER A 61 -1.05 9.83 -2.04
C SER A 61 -1.08 8.74 -0.97
N VAL A 62 0.04 8.07 -0.67
CA VAL A 62 0.13 7.11 0.45
C VAL A 62 -0.04 7.81 1.80
N SER A 63 0.56 9.00 1.97
CA SER A 63 0.40 9.82 3.18
C SER A 63 -1.05 10.30 3.34
N GLU A 64 -1.67 10.74 2.25
CA GLU A 64 -3.07 11.15 2.19
C GLU A 64 -3.99 9.97 2.52
N ALA A 65 -3.80 8.81 1.88
CA ALA A 65 -4.60 7.61 2.15
C ALA A 65 -4.57 7.21 3.62
N ARG A 66 -3.39 7.20 4.26
CA ARG A 66 -3.25 6.93 5.70
C ARG A 66 -4.02 7.95 6.54
N SER A 67 -3.97 9.22 6.17
CA SER A 67 -4.66 10.30 6.89
C SER A 67 -6.19 10.20 6.71
N SER A 68 -6.66 9.91 5.50
CA SER A 68 -8.06 9.75 5.15
C SER A 68 -8.69 8.52 5.81
N VAL A 69 -8.01 7.37 5.81
CA VAL A 69 -8.47 6.18 6.54
C VAL A 69 -8.54 6.46 8.05
N ARG A 70 -7.57 7.19 8.61
CA ARG A 70 -7.61 7.60 10.02
C ARG A 70 -8.76 8.56 10.32
N LEU A 71 -9.10 9.46 9.41
CA LEU A 71 -10.28 10.32 9.50
C LEU A 71 -11.57 9.48 9.51
N LEU A 72 -11.69 8.51 8.61
CA LEU A 72 -12.80 7.55 8.60
C LEU A 72 -12.90 6.78 9.93
N CYS A 73 -11.78 6.31 10.48
CA CYS A 73 -11.75 5.65 11.78
C CYS A 73 -12.30 6.53 12.90
N ARG A 74 -11.98 7.83 12.89
CA ARG A 74 -12.50 8.80 13.87
C ARG A 74 -14.01 9.00 13.69
N ALA A 75 -14.48 9.17 12.45
CA ALA A 75 -15.90 9.30 12.13
C ALA A 75 -16.69 8.06 12.59
N LEU A 76 -16.19 6.85 12.27
CA LEU A 76 -16.75 5.59 12.75
C LEU A 76 -16.76 5.53 14.28
N THR A 77 -15.66 5.85 14.95
CA THR A 77 -15.59 5.83 16.42
C THR A 77 -16.64 6.73 17.08
N MET A 78 -16.95 7.89 16.48
CA MET A 78 -18.03 8.76 16.96
C MET A 78 -19.40 8.10 16.84
N GLN A 79 -19.66 7.46 15.70
CA GLN A 79 -20.93 6.77 15.43
C GLN A 79 -21.09 5.49 16.27
N LEU A 80 -20.00 4.74 16.50
CA LEU A 80 -19.99 3.52 17.32
C LEU A 80 -20.48 3.74 18.76
N ARG A 81 -20.26 4.93 19.32
CA ARG A 81 -20.80 5.30 20.65
C ARG A 81 -22.33 5.26 20.69
N GLN A 82 -22.99 5.47 19.56
CA GLN A 82 -24.44 5.52 19.44
C GLN A 82 -25.06 4.15 19.11
N MET A 83 -24.25 3.17 18.71
CA MET A 83 -24.72 1.84 18.27
C MET A 83 -24.79 0.79 19.40
N GLY A 84 -24.29 1.11 20.60
CA GLY A 84 -24.33 0.22 21.76
C GLY A 84 -23.35 -0.95 21.70
N ASN A 85 -23.50 -1.90 22.62
CA ASN A 85 -22.47 -2.91 22.92
C ASN A 85 -22.24 -3.96 21.81
N LYS A 86 -23.25 -4.24 20.98
CA LYS A 86 -23.16 -5.29 19.93
C LYS A 86 -22.02 -5.08 18.94
N VAL A 87 -21.75 -3.82 18.55
CA VAL A 87 -20.66 -3.53 17.60
C VAL A 87 -19.29 -3.67 18.27
N TYR A 88 -19.18 -3.36 19.55
CA TYR A 88 -17.94 -3.60 20.31
C TYR A 88 -17.65 -5.09 20.49
N GLU A 89 -18.68 -5.93 20.67
CA GLU A 89 -18.52 -7.39 20.67
C GLU A 89 -18.01 -7.89 19.32
N ARG A 90 -18.58 -7.38 18.20
CA ARG A 90 -18.12 -7.72 16.85
C ARG A 90 -16.66 -7.34 16.63
N ILE A 91 -16.26 -6.13 17.01
CA ILE A 91 -14.86 -5.70 16.93
C ILE A 91 -13.98 -6.59 17.82
N SER A 92 -14.44 -6.96 19.02
CA SER A 92 -13.68 -7.86 19.90
C SER A 92 -13.46 -9.23 19.26
N ILE A 93 -14.44 -9.78 18.53
CA ILE A 93 -14.31 -11.03 17.79
C ILE A 93 -13.28 -10.88 16.67
N LEU A 94 -13.33 -9.79 15.90
CA LEU A 94 -12.38 -9.51 14.82
C LEU A 94 -10.94 -9.36 15.33
N LEU A 95 -10.77 -8.88 16.57
CA LEU A 95 -9.46 -8.69 17.19
C LEU A 95 -8.96 -9.92 17.97
N GLN A 96 -9.80 -10.92 18.19
CA GLN A 96 -9.45 -12.17 18.90
C GLN A 96 -8.24 -12.88 18.26
N PRO A 97 -8.11 -13.01 16.92
CA PRO A 97 -6.96 -13.65 16.29
C PRO A 97 -5.61 -12.98 16.63
N TYR A 98 -5.61 -11.72 17.08
CA TYR A 98 -4.42 -10.95 17.42
C TYR A 98 -4.07 -10.97 18.93
N ASP A 99 -4.78 -11.77 19.72
CA ASP A 99 -4.72 -11.83 21.20
C ASP A 99 -4.96 -10.47 21.87
N ILE A 100 -5.78 -9.62 21.26
CA ILE A 100 -6.10 -8.30 21.78
C ILE A 100 -7.32 -8.42 22.70
N LYS A 101 -7.07 -8.53 24.01
CA LYS A 101 -8.12 -8.47 25.05
C LYS A 101 -8.20 -7.05 25.59
N VAL A 102 -8.92 -6.16 24.91
CA VAL A 102 -9.02 -4.73 25.31
C VAL A 102 -10.45 -4.39 25.69
N SER A 103 -10.64 -3.72 26.83
CA SER A 103 -11.89 -2.99 27.11
C SER A 103 -11.98 -1.78 26.18
N LEU A 104 -12.50 -1.97 24.97
CA LEU A 104 -12.59 -0.94 23.92
C LEU A 104 -13.33 0.33 24.39
N SER A 105 -14.26 0.18 25.34
CA SER A 105 -14.98 1.28 25.99
C SER A 105 -14.11 2.20 26.86
N LYS A 106 -12.99 1.71 27.39
CA LYS A 106 -12.11 2.46 28.32
C LYS A 106 -10.90 3.13 27.65
N ASN A 107 -10.59 2.78 26.39
CA ASN A 107 -9.40 3.31 25.70
C ASN A 107 -9.70 3.68 24.23
N PRO A 108 -10.44 4.78 24.00
CA PRO A 108 -10.89 5.20 22.66
C PRO A 108 -9.72 5.54 21.72
N ARG A 109 -8.57 5.96 22.25
CA ARG A 109 -7.37 6.23 21.43
C ARG A 109 -6.78 4.94 20.86
N SER A 110 -6.77 3.85 21.62
CA SER A 110 -6.31 2.55 21.12
C SER A 110 -7.27 1.91 20.12
N LEU A 111 -8.58 2.13 20.31
CA LEU A 111 -9.62 1.64 19.39
C LEU A 111 -9.42 2.19 17.97
N ILE A 112 -8.98 3.45 17.84
CA ILE A 112 -8.72 4.06 16.53
C ILE A 112 -7.68 3.25 15.74
N PHE A 113 -6.57 2.83 16.36
CA PHE A 113 -5.53 2.07 15.66
C PHE A 113 -5.98 0.64 15.30
N TYR A 114 -6.84 0.03 16.12
CA TYR A 114 -7.40 -1.29 15.79
C TYR A 114 -8.44 -1.21 14.67
N LEU A 115 -9.27 -0.16 14.66
CA LEU A 115 -10.16 0.11 13.53
C LEU A 115 -9.35 0.43 12.27
N GLU A 116 -8.28 1.23 12.39
CA GLU A 116 -7.38 1.55 11.28
C GLU A 116 -6.75 0.28 10.70
N ALA A 117 -6.31 -0.67 11.55
CA ALA A 117 -5.82 -1.97 11.11
C ALA A 117 -6.87 -2.76 10.31
N LEU A 118 -8.09 -2.89 10.85
CA LEU A 118 -9.18 -3.62 10.20
C LEU A 118 -9.62 -2.97 8.88
N LEU A 119 -9.73 -1.64 8.85
CA LEU A 119 -10.09 -0.91 7.65
C LEU A 119 -8.98 -0.99 6.60
N ASN A 120 -7.71 -0.84 6.97
CA ASN A 120 -6.62 -0.97 6.00
C ASN A 120 -6.51 -2.41 5.47
N GLN A 121 -6.80 -3.42 6.30
CA GLN A 121 -6.90 -4.79 5.82
C GLN A 121 -7.98 -4.92 4.74
N ALA A 122 -9.17 -4.38 4.97
CA ALA A 122 -10.25 -4.35 3.99
C ALA A 122 -9.89 -3.53 2.74
N PHE A 123 -9.47 -2.28 2.89
CA PHE A 123 -9.17 -1.37 1.78
C PHE A 123 -8.07 -1.88 0.85
N TYR A 124 -7.03 -2.49 1.40
CA TYR A 124 -5.87 -2.98 0.64
C TYR A 124 -5.94 -4.48 0.32
N GLU A 125 -7.07 -5.15 0.56
CA GLU A 125 -7.28 -6.52 0.10
C GLU A 125 -7.26 -6.58 -1.43
N ASP A 126 -6.49 -7.52 -1.99
CA ASP A 126 -6.26 -7.69 -3.44
C ASP A 126 -5.61 -6.49 -4.16
N PHE A 127 -4.85 -5.65 -3.45
CA PHE A 127 -4.14 -4.50 -4.03
C PHE A 127 -3.24 -4.87 -5.22
N GLU A 128 -2.68 -6.08 -5.24
CA GLU A 128 -1.83 -6.57 -6.33
C GLU A 128 -2.63 -6.86 -7.62
N SER A 129 -3.95 -7.01 -7.51
CA SER A 129 -4.84 -7.33 -8.63
C SER A 129 -5.43 -6.07 -9.26
N ALA A 130 -5.73 -6.12 -10.56
CA ALA A 130 -6.38 -4.99 -11.24
C ALA A 130 -7.72 -4.67 -10.59
N GLY A 131 -7.90 -3.40 -10.18
CA GLY A 131 -9.12 -2.93 -9.55
C GLY A 131 -9.50 -3.61 -8.24
N PHE A 132 -8.55 -4.12 -7.45
CA PHE A 132 -8.80 -4.81 -6.17
C PHE A 132 -9.77 -5.98 -6.30
N GLN A 133 -9.58 -6.80 -7.33
CA GLN A 133 -10.41 -7.98 -7.55
C GLN A 133 -9.55 -9.20 -7.80
N LYS A 134 -9.64 -10.19 -6.90
CA LYS A 134 -9.03 -11.49 -7.12
C LYS A 134 -9.42 -12.08 -8.48
N ASN A 135 -8.42 -12.51 -9.24
CA ASN A 135 -8.56 -13.09 -10.59
C ASN A 135 -9.07 -12.13 -11.68
N SER A 136 -8.98 -10.81 -11.49
CA SER A 136 -9.22 -9.89 -12.61
C SER A 136 -8.13 -10.02 -13.67
N SER A 137 -8.54 -10.02 -14.93
CA SER A 137 -7.63 -9.96 -16.07
C SER A 137 -7.36 -8.50 -16.44
N ASN A 138 -6.09 -8.15 -16.66
CA ASN A 138 -5.76 -6.86 -17.28
C ASN A 138 -6.37 -6.81 -18.68
N GLN A 139 -7.21 -5.80 -18.93
CA GLN A 139 -7.81 -5.59 -20.26
C GLN A 139 -6.80 -5.03 -21.25
N ILE A 140 -5.87 -4.20 -20.77
CA ILE A 140 -4.79 -3.62 -21.56
C ILE A 140 -3.55 -4.52 -21.44
N LEU A 141 -3.21 -5.20 -22.52
CA LEU A 141 -2.07 -6.13 -22.58
C LEU A 141 -0.73 -5.38 -22.72
N ASN A 142 -0.74 -4.24 -23.42
CA ASN A 142 0.43 -3.40 -23.56
C ASN A 142 0.74 -2.71 -22.22
N LEU A 143 1.97 -2.92 -21.73
CA LEU A 143 2.41 -2.39 -20.44
C LEU A 143 2.46 -0.86 -20.41
N ILE A 144 2.89 -0.22 -21.51
CA ILE A 144 3.01 1.24 -21.59
C ILE A 144 1.62 1.87 -21.57
N ASP A 145 0.74 1.44 -22.47
CA ASP A 145 -0.64 1.93 -22.56
C ASP A 145 -1.39 1.73 -21.23
N ARG A 146 -1.13 0.62 -20.53
CA ARG A 146 -1.71 0.36 -19.21
C ARG A 146 -1.20 1.36 -18.17
N CYS A 147 0.10 1.63 -18.15
CA CYS A 147 0.69 2.58 -17.22
C CYS A 147 0.16 4.00 -17.48
N GLU A 148 0.06 4.41 -18.74
CA GLU A 148 -0.50 5.71 -19.16
C GLU A 148 -1.98 5.82 -18.77
N ALA A 149 -2.81 4.82 -19.09
CA ALA A 149 -4.23 4.82 -18.75
C ALA A 149 -4.49 4.90 -17.23
N ASN A 150 -3.65 4.23 -16.42
CA ASN A 150 -3.72 4.32 -14.96
C ASN A 150 -3.35 5.73 -14.46
N PHE A 151 -2.32 6.35 -15.05
CA PHE A 151 -1.92 7.71 -14.69
C PHE A 151 -2.98 8.75 -15.10
N GLU A 152 -3.56 8.62 -16.29
CA GLU A 152 -4.67 9.47 -16.75
C GLU A 152 -5.89 9.34 -15.82
N SER A 153 -6.24 8.11 -15.43
CA SER A 153 -7.30 7.85 -14.46
C SER A 153 -7.00 8.49 -13.10
N PHE A 154 -5.73 8.50 -12.68
CA PHE A 154 -5.29 9.19 -11.46
C PHE A 154 -5.52 10.69 -11.58
N THR A 155 -5.05 11.33 -12.65
CA THR A 155 -5.21 12.78 -12.85
C THR A 155 -6.68 13.18 -12.85
N LEU A 156 -7.55 12.42 -13.53
CA LEU A 156 -8.99 12.68 -13.56
C LEU A 156 -9.64 12.55 -12.18
N LEU A 157 -9.30 11.52 -11.42
CA LEU A 157 -9.91 11.27 -10.12
C LEU A 157 -9.30 12.10 -8.99
N GLN A 158 -8.07 12.61 -9.14
CA GLN A 158 -7.39 13.42 -8.14
C GLN A 158 -8.17 14.70 -7.82
N GLU A 159 -8.77 15.34 -8.82
CA GLU A 159 -9.54 16.59 -8.65
C GLU A 159 -10.98 16.36 -8.17
N LEU A 160 -11.50 15.13 -8.25
CA LEU A 160 -12.90 14.80 -7.93
C LEU A 160 -13.30 15.17 -6.50
N THR A 161 -14.31 16.03 -6.36
CA THR A 161 -14.81 16.50 -5.06
C THR A 161 -16.01 15.71 -4.56
N TRP A 162 -16.31 15.84 -3.26
CA TRP A 162 -17.51 15.25 -2.66
C TRP A 162 -18.80 15.82 -3.26
N GLU A 163 -18.83 17.13 -3.53
CA GLU A 163 -20.01 17.82 -4.08
C GLU A 163 -20.37 17.31 -5.47
N GLU A 164 -19.36 17.09 -6.32
CA GLU A 164 -19.54 16.52 -7.65
C GLU A 164 -20.11 15.09 -7.60
N VAL A 165 -19.62 14.29 -6.66
CA VAL A 165 -20.09 12.92 -6.45
C VAL A 165 -21.51 12.89 -5.89
N LEU A 166 -21.87 13.79 -4.98
CA LEU A 166 -23.25 13.93 -4.52
C LEU A 166 -24.22 14.29 -5.66
N ASN A 167 -23.77 15.12 -6.60
CA ASN A 167 -24.61 15.58 -7.70
C ASN A 167 -24.76 14.56 -8.83
N LYS A 168 -23.67 13.85 -9.20
CA LYS A 168 -23.64 12.98 -10.40
C LYS A 168 -23.42 11.50 -10.11
N GLY A 169 -23.01 11.15 -8.89
CA GLY A 169 -22.61 9.80 -8.49
C GLY A 169 -21.20 9.42 -8.96
N THR A 170 -20.56 8.49 -8.25
CA THR A 170 -19.20 7.97 -8.57
C THR A 170 -19.10 7.35 -9.96
N ARG A 171 -20.14 6.63 -10.39
CA ARG A 171 -20.18 5.93 -11.69
C ARG A 171 -20.05 6.88 -12.89
N HIS A 172 -20.46 8.15 -12.75
CA HIS A 172 -20.30 9.14 -13.81
C HIS A 172 -18.83 9.42 -14.14
N PHE A 173 -17.94 9.33 -13.16
CA PHE A 173 -16.53 9.66 -13.30
C PHE A 173 -15.67 8.44 -13.57
N SER A 174 -15.95 7.31 -12.91
CA SER A 174 -15.27 6.04 -13.16
C SER A 174 -16.11 4.87 -12.68
N GLU A 175 -16.39 3.93 -13.59
CA GLU A 175 -17.15 2.73 -13.24
C GLU A 175 -16.34 1.79 -12.34
N ASP A 176 -15.04 1.63 -12.60
CA ASP A 176 -14.16 0.78 -11.79
C ASP A 176 -14.04 1.32 -10.35
N PHE A 177 -13.87 2.64 -10.21
CA PHE A 177 -13.84 3.28 -8.90
C PHE A 177 -15.19 3.16 -8.17
N SER A 178 -16.32 3.31 -8.87
CA SER A 178 -17.64 3.09 -8.28
C SER A 178 -17.79 1.65 -7.77
N ARG A 179 -17.41 0.66 -8.59
CA ARG A 179 -17.44 -0.77 -8.18
C ARG A 179 -16.52 -1.05 -6.99
N PHE A 180 -15.37 -0.37 -6.91
CA PHE A 180 -14.49 -0.44 -5.73
C PHE A 180 -15.18 0.11 -4.48
N CYS A 181 -15.78 1.31 -4.55
CA CYS A 181 -16.51 1.92 -3.44
C CYS A 181 -17.65 1.02 -2.94
N ASP A 182 -18.48 0.49 -3.84
CA ASP A 182 -19.63 -0.37 -3.48
C ASP A 182 -19.18 -1.64 -2.75
N ARG A 183 -18.10 -2.26 -3.22
CA ARG A 183 -17.52 -3.47 -2.59
C ARG A 183 -16.94 -3.16 -1.22
N LYS A 184 -16.08 -2.13 -1.10
CA LYS A 184 -15.45 -1.78 0.17
C LYS A 184 -16.46 -1.30 1.20
N MET A 185 -17.49 -0.58 0.78
CA MET A 185 -18.59 -0.20 1.66
C MET A 185 -19.34 -1.42 2.19
N SER A 186 -19.73 -2.33 1.30
CA SER A 186 -20.42 -3.57 1.66
C SER A 186 -19.60 -4.45 2.60
N GLU A 187 -18.30 -4.56 2.33
CA GLU A 187 -17.34 -5.31 3.15
C GLU A 187 -17.23 -4.72 4.56
N ILE A 188 -17.07 -3.40 4.69
CA ILE A 188 -16.97 -2.72 5.99
C ILE A 188 -18.28 -2.82 6.77
N VAL A 189 -19.43 -2.65 6.09
CA VAL A 189 -20.76 -2.80 6.69
C VAL A 189 -20.95 -4.22 7.23
N ALA A 190 -20.60 -5.25 6.44
CA ALA A 190 -20.68 -6.65 6.85
C ALA A 190 -19.71 -6.99 7.99
N MET A 191 -18.47 -6.49 7.91
CA MET A 191 -17.44 -6.68 8.93
C MET A 191 -17.90 -6.15 10.29
N LEU A 192 -18.39 -4.91 10.33
CA LEU A 192 -18.84 -4.25 11.56
C LEU A 192 -20.27 -4.64 11.99
N GLY A 193 -21.02 -5.37 11.16
CA GLY A 193 -22.44 -5.68 11.41
C GLY A 193 -23.30 -4.41 11.44
N TRP A 194 -22.99 -3.45 10.56
CA TRP A 194 -23.63 -2.15 10.55
C TRP A 194 -25.04 -2.22 9.97
N ASN A 195 -26.04 -1.78 10.73
CA ASN A 195 -27.46 -1.96 10.39
C ASN A 195 -28.25 -0.65 10.24
N ARG A 196 -27.57 0.50 10.19
CA ARG A 196 -28.18 1.82 10.03
C ARG A 196 -27.60 2.53 8.80
N ALA A 197 -28.39 3.41 8.19
CA ALA A 197 -27.88 4.29 7.14
C ALA A 197 -26.71 5.13 7.68
N TRP A 198 -25.68 5.32 6.86
CA TRP A 198 -24.54 6.15 7.22
C TRP A 198 -24.93 7.61 7.10
N PRO A 199 -24.67 8.44 8.13
CA PRO A 199 -24.88 9.88 8.01
C PRO A 199 -23.89 10.48 7.02
N GLU A 200 -24.25 11.62 6.41
CA GLU A 200 -23.45 12.26 5.37
C GLU A 200 -21.97 12.48 5.74
N PRO A 201 -21.61 12.93 6.96
CA PRO A 201 -20.20 13.09 7.31
C PRO A 201 -19.41 11.77 7.31
N LEU A 202 -20.07 10.65 7.61
CA LEU A 202 -19.45 9.33 7.54
C LEU A 202 -19.29 8.87 6.09
N LEU A 203 -20.29 9.12 5.24
CA LEU A 203 -20.21 8.86 3.79
C LEU A 203 -19.08 9.68 3.14
N GLN A 204 -18.97 10.96 3.49
CA GLN A 204 -17.91 11.83 3.00
C GLN A 204 -16.53 11.33 3.44
N ALA A 205 -16.36 10.97 4.72
CA ALA A 205 -15.10 10.41 5.22
C ALA A 205 -14.75 9.09 4.52
N PHE A 206 -15.73 8.25 4.23
CA PHE A 206 -15.55 7.00 3.49
C PHE A 206 -15.16 7.25 2.03
N PHE A 207 -15.82 8.20 1.37
CA PHE A 207 -15.49 8.59 0.01
C PHE A 207 -14.04 9.07 -0.07
N VAL A 208 -13.62 9.97 0.82
CA VAL A 208 -12.26 10.49 0.86
C VAL A 208 -11.24 9.37 1.10
N ALA A 209 -11.51 8.45 2.04
CA ALA A 209 -10.65 7.29 2.28
C ALA A 209 -10.56 6.36 1.06
N SER A 210 -11.70 6.01 0.47
CA SER A 210 -11.79 5.12 -0.70
C SER A 210 -11.08 5.72 -1.91
N LYS A 211 -11.32 7.00 -2.19
CA LYS A 211 -10.65 7.76 -3.26
C LYS A 211 -9.14 7.74 -3.04
N SER A 212 -8.65 8.13 -1.87
CA SER A 212 -7.21 8.17 -1.61
C SER A 212 -6.55 6.79 -1.78
N VAL A 213 -7.17 5.70 -1.33
CA VAL A 213 -6.64 4.32 -1.53
C VAL A 213 -6.65 3.93 -3.01
N TRP A 214 -7.72 4.28 -3.74
CA TRP A 214 -7.81 4.02 -5.18
C TRP A 214 -6.73 4.76 -5.97
N LEU A 215 -6.46 6.03 -5.64
CA LEU A 215 -5.39 6.81 -6.25
C LEU A 215 -4.00 6.19 -6.01
N VAL A 216 -3.74 5.67 -4.80
CA VAL A 216 -2.51 4.93 -4.49
C VAL A 216 -2.35 3.71 -5.41
N HIS A 217 -3.44 2.97 -5.67
CA HIS A 217 -3.42 1.82 -6.57
C HIS A 217 -3.15 2.20 -8.02
N LEU A 218 -3.80 3.25 -8.51
CA LEU A 218 -3.57 3.77 -9.86
C LEU A 218 -2.10 4.19 -10.04
N LEU A 219 -1.52 4.90 -9.08
CA LEU A 219 -0.11 5.31 -9.12
C LEU A 219 0.86 4.13 -9.00
N ALA A 220 0.58 3.15 -8.12
CA ALA A 220 1.41 1.96 -8.00
C ALA A 220 1.44 1.15 -9.31
N THR A 221 0.35 1.19 -10.07
CA THR A 221 0.18 0.45 -11.34
C THR A 221 0.42 1.30 -12.58
N SER A 222 0.76 2.59 -12.44
CA SER A 222 1.18 3.47 -13.52
C SER A 222 2.70 3.44 -13.78
N VAL A 223 3.43 2.56 -13.09
CA VAL A 223 4.85 2.26 -13.37
C VAL A 223 5.05 0.77 -13.62
N HIS A 224 6.16 0.43 -14.29
CA HIS A 224 6.55 -0.95 -14.56
C HIS A 224 8.02 -1.21 -14.14
N PRO A 225 8.29 -2.22 -13.29
CA PRO A 225 7.31 -3.05 -12.57
C PRO A 225 6.47 -2.22 -11.59
N SER A 226 5.24 -2.66 -11.32
CA SER A 226 4.33 -1.97 -10.40
C SER A 226 4.88 -1.96 -8.97
N LEU A 227 4.58 -0.91 -8.20
CA LEU A 227 5.10 -0.75 -6.85
C LEU A 227 4.47 -1.78 -5.89
N PRO A 228 5.26 -2.71 -5.33
CA PRO A 228 4.70 -3.79 -4.54
C PRO A 228 4.40 -3.32 -3.13
N ILE A 229 3.20 -3.68 -2.69
CA ILE A 229 2.76 -3.61 -1.31
C ILE A 229 3.39 -4.75 -0.51
N PHE A 230 3.79 -4.48 0.73
CA PHE A 230 4.15 -5.54 1.67
C PHE A 230 3.34 -5.38 2.95
N ARG A 231 3.00 -6.53 3.54
CA ARG A 231 2.19 -6.65 4.75
C ARG A 231 2.96 -7.49 5.76
N VAL A 232 2.71 -7.25 7.05
CA VAL A 232 3.42 -7.92 8.13
C VAL A 232 2.43 -8.68 8.99
N ASP A 233 2.69 -9.97 9.18
CA ASP A 233 1.84 -10.84 9.96
C ASP A 233 2.07 -10.73 11.47
N LYS A 234 1.05 -11.15 12.23
CA LYS A 234 1.15 -11.33 13.68
C LYS A 234 2.31 -12.27 14.01
N GLY A 235 3.15 -11.86 14.95
CA GLY A 235 4.28 -12.65 15.45
C GLY A 235 5.59 -12.43 14.69
N ALA A 236 5.58 -11.69 13.58
CA ALA A 236 6.81 -11.26 12.92
C ALA A 236 7.69 -10.45 13.88
N GLY A 237 9.01 -10.63 13.81
CA GLY A 237 9.97 -9.82 14.55
C GLY A 237 9.89 -8.36 14.12
N PHE A 238 9.95 -7.44 15.08
CA PHE A 238 9.97 -6.01 14.76
C PHE A 238 11.31 -5.63 14.13
N ASP A 239 11.25 -5.00 12.96
CA ASP A 239 12.41 -4.43 12.28
C ASP A 239 12.15 -2.94 11.99
N GLY A 240 12.88 -2.07 12.67
CA GLY A 240 12.76 -0.61 12.53
C GLY A 240 13.14 -0.06 11.16
N VAL A 241 13.80 -0.86 10.30
CA VAL A 241 14.05 -0.50 8.90
C VAL A 241 12.73 -0.52 8.13
N TYR A 242 11.93 -1.58 8.25
CA TYR A 242 10.69 -1.79 7.49
C TYR A 242 9.42 -1.35 8.23
N MET A 243 9.50 -1.13 9.54
CA MET A 243 8.34 -0.96 10.41
C MET A 243 8.45 0.29 11.29
N GLU A 244 7.31 0.91 11.55
CA GLU A 244 7.12 2.01 12.49
C GLU A 244 6.13 1.56 13.59
N ASP A 245 6.57 1.54 14.85
CA ASP A 245 5.70 1.17 15.98
C ASP A 245 4.84 2.34 16.43
N MET A 246 3.53 2.19 16.29
CA MET A 246 2.52 3.18 16.65
C MET A 246 2.20 3.22 18.16
N GLY A 247 2.68 2.23 18.93
CA GLY A 247 2.47 2.14 20.37
C GLY A 247 3.55 2.82 21.23
N GLY A 248 4.72 3.09 20.62
CA GLY A 248 5.98 3.40 21.33
C GLY A 248 5.95 4.65 22.21
N ASP A 249 5.05 5.60 21.96
CA ASP A 249 4.99 6.86 22.72
C ASP A 249 4.62 6.63 24.20
N LYS A 250 3.97 5.51 24.53
CA LYS A 250 3.59 5.14 25.91
C LYS A 250 4.62 4.26 26.64
N MET A 251 5.56 3.67 25.92
CA MET A 251 6.47 2.62 26.42
C MET A 251 7.91 2.88 26.00
N ARG A 252 8.38 4.13 26.14
CA ARG A 252 9.74 4.57 25.76
C ARG A 252 10.88 3.76 26.39
N THR A 253 10.60 3.00 27.45
CA THR A 253 11.58 2.16 28.18
C THR A 253 11.61 0.69 27.72
N LEU A 254 10.67 0.25 26.88
CA LEU A 254 10.58 -1.15 26.46
C LEU A 254 10.85 -1.26 24.95
N MET A 255 11.61 -2.28 24.56
CA MET A 255 11.89 -2.53 23.15
C MET A 255 10.72 -3.28 22.50
N PRO A 256 10.19 -2.79 21.35
CA PRO A 256 9.27 -3.56 20.54
C PRO A 256 9.94 -4.87 20.12
N SER A 257 9.25 -6.00 20.34
CA SER A 257 9.82 -7.32 20.04
C SER A 257 9.14 -7.98 18.85
N VAL A 258 7.82 -8.17 18.95
CA VAL A 258 7.05 -8.83 17.88
C VAL A 258 5.81 -8.05 17.52
N VAL A 259 5.45 -8.08 16.25
CA VAL A 259 4.25 -7.44 15.72
C VAL A 259 3.01 -8.13 16.30
N ARG A 260 2.12 -7.33 16.88
CA ARG A 260 0.81 -7.78 17.35
C ARG A 260 -0.21 -7.71 16.22
N ILE A 261 -0.25 -6.59 15.51
CA ILE A 261 -1.15 -6.33 14.39
C ILE A 261 -0.55 -5.24 13.49
N MET A 262 -0.70 -5.39 12.19
CA MET A 262 -0.37 -4.34 11.21
C MET A 262 -1.49 -3.30 11.17
N VAL A 263 -1.14 -2.03 11.34
CA VAL A 263 -2.06 -0.89 11.28
C VAL A 263 -2.20 -0.37 9.86
N ALA A 264 -1.10 -0.26 9.12
CA ALA A 264 -1.11 0.14 7.72
C ALA A 264 0.00 -0.58 6.94
N PRO A 265 -0.24 -0.96 5.68
CA PRO A 265 0.76 -1.64 4.86
C PRO A 265 1.92 -0.72 4.49
N GLY A 266 3.01 -1.33 4.03
CA GLY A 266 4.20 -0.68 3.50
C GLY A 266 4.33 -0.91 1.99
N PHE A 267 5.25 -0.19 1.37
CA PHE A 267 5.50 -0.27 -0.07
C PHE A 267 6.99 -0.19 -0.35
N TYR A 268 7.45 -1.03 -1.29
CA TYR A 268 8.76 -0.84 -1.88
C TYR A 268 8.64 0.17 -3.02
N VAL A 269 9.50 1.19 -3.01
CA VAL A 269 9.48 2.26 -4.00
C VAL A 269 10.79 2.22 -4.77
N TYR A 270 10.69 1.90 -6.05
CA TYR A 270 11.82 1.85 -6.97
C TYR A 270 11.89 3.15 -7.77
N GLY A 271 13.07 3.74 -7.91
CA GLY A 271 13.27 5.02 -8.61
C GLY A 271 14.71 5.51 -8.50
N SER A 272 14.98 6.73 -8.97
CA SER A 272 16.30 7.38 -8.81
C SER A 272 16.68 7.55 -7.33
N ILE A 273 15.68 7.64 -6.45
CA ILE A 273 15.79 7.58 -5.00
C ILE A 273 15.15 6.28 -4.53
N SER A 274 15.96 5.27 -4.19
CA SER A 274 15.44 4.04 -3.56
C SER A 274 14.90 4.39 -2.18
N SER A 275 13.58 4.52 -2.07
CA SER A 275 12.89 4.83 -0.82
C SER A 275 11.91 3.71 -0.48
N MET A 276 11.41 3.72 0.75
CA MET A 276 10.45 2.73 1.21
C MET A 276 9.42 3.43 2.07
N VAL A 277 8.17 3.00 1.92
CA VAL A 277 7.13 3.32 2.87
C VAL A 277 7.08 2.20 3.91
N LYS A 278 7.46 2.52 5.16
CA LYS A 278 7.42 1.56 6.27
C LYS A 278 5.99 1.13 6.58
N CYS A 279 5.81 -0.15 6.96
CA CYS A 279 4.57 -0.60 7.59
C CYS A 279 4.37 0.13 8.93
N LYS A 280 3.12 0.43 9.27
CA LYS A 280 2.77 0.88 10.62
C LYS A 280 2.25 -0.31 11.40
N VAL A 281 2.79 -0.56 12.58
CA VAL A 281 2.47 -1.75 13.38
C VAL A 281 2.20 -1.37 14.83
N LEU A 282 1.49 -2.24 15.54
CA LEU A 282 1.48 -2.24 17.00
C LEU A 282 2.24 -3.46 17.49
N CYS A 283 3.20 -3.24 18.39
CA CYS A 283 4.07 -4.31 18.87
C CYS A 283 3.66 -4.85 20.25
N ARG A 284 4.14 -6.05 20.57
CA ARG A 284 4.33 -6.53 21.93
C ARG A 284 5.74 -6.13 22.37
N TYR A 285 5.86 -5.73 23.62
CA TYR A 285 7.11 -5.25 24.19
C TYR A 285 7.72 -6.32 25.10
N CYS A 286 9.04 -6.47 25.02
CA CYS A 286 9.80 -7.27 25.97
C CYS A 286 10.35 -6.37 27.08
N ASN A 287 10.41 -6.90 28.30
CA ASN A 287 11.13 -6.27 29.38
C ASN A 287 12.59 -6.72 29.33
N SER A 288 13.54 -5.79 29.16
CA SER A 288 14.99 -6.13 29.09
C SER A 288 15.51 -6.86 30.33
N ASN A 289 14.78 -6.83 31.45
CA ASN A 289 15.21 -7.45 32.71
C ASN A 289 15.15 -8.99 32.73
N ASN A 290 14.57 -9.65 31.71
CA ASN A 290 14.45 -11.12 31.67
C ASN A 290 15.53 -11.84 30.85
N ILE A 291 16.46 -11.11 30.21
CA ILE A 291 17.49 -11.72 29.34
C ILE A 291 18.74 -12.15 30.14
N ASN A 292 18.88 -11.74 31.40
CA ASN A 292 20.06 -12.05 32.23
C ASN A 292 19.89 -13.24 33.20
N ASN A 293 18.80 -14.01 33.14
CA ASN A 293 18.54 -15.14 34.04
C ASN A 293 18.25 -16.46 33.28
N GLN A 294 19.10 -16.82 32.31
CA GLN A 294 19.22 -18.19 31.80
C GLN A 294 20.68 -18.61 31.76
#